data_AF-A0A6N8TX92-F1
#
_entry.id   AF-A0A6N8TX92-F1
#
_cell.length_a   1.000
_cell.length_b   1.000
_cell.length_c   1.000
_cell.angle_alpha   90.00
_cell.angle_beta   90.00
_cell.angle_gamma   90.00
#
_symmetry.space_group_name_H-M   'P 1'
#
loop_
_entity.id
_entity.type
_entity.pdbx_description
1 polymer ?
#
loop_
_entity_poly.entity_id
_entity_poly.type
_entity_poly.pdbx_seq_one_letter_code
_entity_poly.pdbx_strand_id
1 'polypeptide(L)'
;MKNNISHWFASLISVPVALVAGMFSMIAFDIHLVFDMMIAAGGFFAAYFPTQSISLNSQLQKMGITKSEYRYVKSQLTEAREKIKRLRQSYKNVRTLKDARLIYDINRLVRTVYQTVENDPKLFFNIQQFFHSNLDSAVNTIEQYLFLYKMPGKTKEEKVKLHETRISLLELKRTIQSNLSSMNRNGYQALEVEKDFIKLNRKRSTSTMKLDNTLDKQKVKLKKKEKEPVYQNRGEDDERGK
;
A
#
# COMPACT_ATOMS: atom_id res chain seq x y z
N MET A 1 -8.84 -6.08 -11.92
CA MET A 1 -8.86 -5.27 -13.15
C MET A 1 -7.65 -5.68 -13.97
N LYS A 2 -7.83 -6.03 -15.25
CA LYS A 2 -6.73 -6.49 -16.13
C LYS A 2 -5.89 -5.26 -16.47
N ASN A 3 -4.63 -5.23 -16.04
CA ASN A 3 -3.78 -4.05 -16.13
C ASN A 3 -3.40 -3.77 -17.59
N ASN A 4 -4.17 -2.94 -18.29
CA ASN A 4 -3.85 -2.50 -19.67
C ASN A 4 -2.63 -1.58 -19.74
N ILE A 5 -2.11 -1.14 -18.59
CA ILE A 5 -0.96 -0.24 -18.47
C ILE A 5 0.32 -0.93 -18.99
N SER A 6 0.48 -2.24 -18.73
CA SER A 6 1.68 -2.97 -19.19
C SER A 6 1.74 -3.13 -20.71
N HIS A 7 0.59 -3.23 -21.38
CA HIS A 7 0.56 -3.35 -22.85
C HIS A 7 0.97 -2.04 -23.52
N TRP A 8 0.55 -0.90 -22.98
CA TRP A 8 0.90 0.43 -23.48
C TRP A 8 2.40 0.76 -23.33
N PHE A 9 3.00 0.43 -22.18
CA PHE A 9 4.44 0.61 -21.99
C PHE A 9 5.28 -0.35 -22.84
N ALA A 10 4.83 -1.60 -22.99
CA ALA A 10 5.51 -2.58 -23.83
C ALA A 10 5.48 -2.16 -25.31
N SER A 11 4.34 -1.66 -25.81
CA SER A 11 4.22 -1.17 -27.20
C SER A 11 5.06 0.08 -27.47
N LEU A 12 5.19 0.98 -26.48
CA LEU A 12 5.95 2.23 -26.64
C LEU A 12 7.46 1.98 -26.84
N ILE A 13 8.00 0.91 -26.24
CA ILE A 13 9.41 0.52 -26.36
C ILE A 13 9.62 -0.44 -27.54
N SER A 14 8.69 -1.37 -27.80
CA SER A 14 8.89 -2.38 -28.83
C SER A 14 8.75 -1.86 -30.26
N VAL A 15 7.92 -0.83 -30.49
CA VAL A 15 7.71 -0.25 -31.84
C VAL A 15 8.98 0.46 -32.36
N PRO A 16 9.65 1.35 -31.61
CA PRO A 16 10.91 1.95 -32.05
C PRO A 16 12.03 0.93 -32.23
N VAL A 17 12.10 -0.08 -31.35
CA VAL A 17 13.12 -1.15 -31.44
C VAL A 17 12.91 -2.00 -32.70
N ALA A 18 11.67 -2.33 -33.06
CA ALA A 18 11.37 -3.04 -34.28
C ALA A 18 11.71 -2.23 -35.54
N LEU A 19 11.45 -0.90 -35.53
CA LEU A 19 11.83 -0.01 -36.63
C LEU A 19 13.36 0.06 -36.80
N VAL A 20 14.11 0.23 -35.72
CA VAL A 20 15.58 0.30 -35.77
C VAL A 20 16.17 -1.03 -36.22
N ALA A 21 15.67 -2.16 -35.70
CA ALA A 21 16.14 -3.49 -36.10
C ALA A 21 15.83 -3.79 -37.58
N GLY A 22 14.63 -3.44 -38.06
CA GLY A 22 14.24 -3.60 -39.45
C GLY A 22 15.07 -2.74 -40.41
N MET A 23 15.27 -1.45 -40.08
CA MET A 23 16.11 -0.56 -40.87
C MET A 23 17.57 -1.03 -40.92
N PHE A 24 18.11 -1.53 -39.80
CA PHE A 24 19.47 -2.05 -39.75
C PHE A 24 19.63 -3.32 -40.59
N SER A 25 18.61 -4.20 -40.60
CA SER A 25 18.59 -5.41 -41.43
C SER A 25 18.60 -5.08 -42.93
N MET A 26 17.77 -4.13 -43.35
CA MET A 26 17.63 -3.70 -44.75
C MET A 26 18.92 -3.08 -45.31
N ILE A 27 19.69 -2.35 -44.49
CA ILE A 27 20.92 -1.68 -44.91
C ILE A 27 22.14 -2.62 -44.84
N ALA A 28 22.22 -3.50 -43.84
CA ALA A 28 23.41 -4.29 -43.58
C ALA A 28 23.48 -5.61 -44.36
N PHE A 29 22.35 -6.19 -44.77
CA PHE A 29 22.32 -7.57 -45.27
C PHE A 29 21.55 -7.79 -46.59
N ASP A 30 20.93 -6.76 -47.17
CA ASP A 30 20.18 -6.84 -48.45
C ASP A 30 19.24 -8.06 -48.53
N ILE A 31 18.55 -8.35 -47.42
CA ILE A 31 17.71 -9.55 -47.28
C ILE A 31 16.30 -9.23 -47.76
N HIS A 32 15.70 -10.13 -48.56
CA HIS A 32 14.32 -9.99 -49.04
C HIS A 32 13.31 -9.65 -47.92
N LEU A 33 12.38 -8.75 -48.23
CA LEU A 33 11.28 -8.19 -47.39
C LEU A 33 10.66 -9.15 -46.35
N VAL A 34 10.54 -10.45 -46.67
CA VAL A 34 9.96 -11.47 -45.79
C VAL A 34 10.83 -11.75 -44.56
N PHE A 35 12.16 -11.75 -44.71
CA PHE A 35 13.09 -11.97 -43.60
C PHE A 35 13.17 -10.74 -42.69
N ASP A 36 13.09 -9.53 -43.25
CA ASP A 36 13.03 -8.30 -42.46
C ASP A 36 11.77 -8.25 -41.58
N MET A 37 10.62 -8.70 -42.10
CA MET A 37 9.41 -8.85 -41.29
C MET A 37 9.59 -9.88 -40.17
N MET A 38 10.31 -10.98 -40.42
CA MET A 38 10.60 -11.97 -39.38
C MET A 38 11.56 -11.45 -38.32
N ILE A 39 12.58 -10.68 -38.70
CA ILE A 39 13.52 -10.04 -37.76
C ILE A 39 12.81 -8.97 -36.94
N ALA A 40 11.95 -8.16 -37.55
CA ALA A 40 11.14 -7.17 -36.85
C ALA A 40 10.14 -7.84 -35.88
N ALA A 41 9.48 -8.92 -36.29
CA ALA A 41 8.61 -9.70 -35.43
C ALA A 41 9.41 -10.34 -34.27
N GLY A 42 10.57 -10.92 -34.56
CA GLY A 42 11.48 -11.50 -33.58
C GLY A 42 11.95 -10.47 -32.54
N GLY A 43 12.38 -9.29 -32.99
CA GLY A 43 12.78 -8.17 -32.14
C GLY A 43 11.62 -7.64 -31.28
N PHE A 44 10.41 -7.56 -31.85
CA PHE A 44 9.21 -7.19 -31.11
C PHE A 44 8.91 -8.19 -29.99
N PHE A 45 8.89 -9.50 -30.28
CA PHE A 45 8.63 -10.52 -29.26
C PHE A 45 9.76 -10.57 -28.21
N ALA A 46 11.02 -10.50 -28.64
CA ALA A 46 12.18 -10.48 -27.75
C ALA A 46 12.20 -9.28 -26.80
N ALA A 47 11.70 -8.11 -27.23
CA ALA A 47 11.54 -6.94 -26.37
C ALA A 47 10.26 -6.96 -25.52
N TYR A 48 9.19 -7.62 -26.00
CA TYR A 48 7.89 -7.66 -25.33
C TYR A 48 7.88 -8.57 -24.10
N PHE A 49 8.44 -9.78 -24.19
CA PHE A 49 8.42 -10.77 -23.10
C PHE A 49 9.21 -10.34 -21.83
N PRO A 50 10.40 -9.72 -21.91
CA PRO A 50 11.15 -9.27 -20.73
C PRO A 50 10.47 -8.10 -20.02
N THR A 51 9.89 -7.16 -20.78
CA THR A 51 9.23 -5.96 -20.25
C THR A 51 8.09 -6.30 -19.28
N GLN A 52 7.39 -7.41 -19.53
CA GLN A 52 6.33 -7.90 -18.63
C GLN A 52 6.85 -8.40 -17.28
N SER A 53 8.08 -8.92 -17.22
CA SER A 53 8.68 -9.48 -16.00
C SER A 53 9.35 -8.43 -15.11
N ILE A 54 9.92 -7.37 -15.71
CA ILE A 54 10.64 -6.32 -14.99
C ILE A 54 9.67 -5.44 -14.19
N SER A 55 8.48 -5.13 -14.74
CA SER A 55 7.44 -4.36 -14.04
C SER A 55 6.94 -5.08 -12.76
N LEU A 56 6.86 -6.41 -12.78
CA LEU A 56 6.49 -7.21 -11.60
C LEU A 56 7.61 -7.21 -10.57
N ASN A 57 8.87 -7.39 -10.97
CA ASN A 57 10.01 -7.36 -10.04
C ASN A 57 10.15 -6.03 -9.29
N SER A 58 9.97 -4.90 -9.96
CA SER A 58 10.04 -3.58 -9.31
C SER A 58 8.92 -3.39 -8.28
N GLN A 59 7.69 -3.82 -8.60
CA GLN A 59 6.56 -3.77 -7.66
C GLN A 59 6.74 -4.74 -6.48
N LEU A 60 7.26 -5.94 -6.72
CA LEU A 60 7.56 -6.93 -5.69
C LEU A 60 8.68 -6.47 -4.75
N GLN A 61 9.72 -5.80 -5.26
CA GLN A 61 10.79 -5.21 -4.44
C GLN A 61 10.28 -4.05 -3.59
N LYS A 62 9.44 -3.15 -4.13
CA LYS A 62 8.75 -2.10 -3.34
C LYS A 62 7.85 -2.71 -2.27
N MET A 63 7.22 -3.84 -2.60
CA MET A 63 6.41 -4.61 -1.67
C MET A 63 7.22 -5.61 -0.83
N GLY A 64 8.55 -5.66 -0.86
CA GLY A 64 9.34 -6.54 0.02
C GLY A 64 8.88 -8.01 0.08
N ILE A 65 8.22 -8.53 -0.96
CA ILE A 65 7.71 -9.91 -1.06
C ILE A 65 8.39 -10.64 -2.21
N THR A 66 8.67 -11.91 -2.00
CA THR A 66 9.22 -12.78 -3.03
C THR A 66 8.17 -13.15 -4.07
N LYS A 67 8.61 -13.59 -5.26
CA LYS A 67 7.70 -14.07 -6.32
C LYS A 67 6.86 -15.27 -5.88
N SER A 68 7.43 -16.17 -5.08
CA SER A 68 6.74 -17.34 -4.52
C SER A 68 5.62 -16.92 -3.58
N GLU A 69 5.92 -16.00 -2.67
CA GLU A 69 4.93 -15.43 -1.73
C GLU A 69 3.80 -14.74 -2.49
N TYR A 70 4.11 -13.90 -3.48
CA TYR A 70 3.07 -13.25 -4.28
C TYR A 70 2.16 -14.26 -5.00
N ARG A 71 2.74 -15.30 -5.61
CA ARG A 71 1.95 -16.37 -6.27
C ARG A 71 1.06 -17.11 -5.27
N TYR A 72 1.58 -17.39 -4.07
CA TYR A 72 0.82 -18.02 -3.01
C TYR A 72 -0.35 -17.15 -2.54
N VAL A 73 -0.12 -15.85 -2.27
CA VAL A 73 -1.20 -14.92 -1.91
C VAL A 73 -2.24 -14.84 -3.04
N LYS A 74 -1.79 -14.82 -4.31
CA LYS A 74 -2.69 -14.78 -5.47
C LYS A 74 -3.58 -16.01 -5.58
N SER A 75 -3.07 -17.22 -5.30
CA SER A 75 -3.88 -18.43 -5.31
C SER A 75 -4.92 -18.41 -4.17
N GLN A 76 -4.51 -17.99 -2.97
CA GLN A 76 -5.42 -17.84 -1.82
C GLN A 76 -6.53 -16.80 -2.08
N LEU A 77 -6.20 -15.66 -2.72
CA LEU A 77 -7.20 -14.68 -3.15
C LEU A 77 -8.13 -15.22 -4.25
N THR A 78 -7.68 -16.16 -5.06
CA THR A 78 -8.54 -16.77 -6.09
C THR A 78 -9.56 -17.70 -5.43
N GLU A 79 -9.12 -18.54 -4.49
CA GLU A 79 -10.02 -19.41 -3.72
C GLU A 79 -11.01 -18.59 -2.87
N ALA A 80 -10.52 -17.55 -2.19
CA ALA A 80 -11.35 -16.67 -1.39
C ALA A 80 -12.45 -15.98 -2.21
N ARG A 81 -12.19 -15.64 -3.48
CA ARG A 81 -13.18 -15.01 -4.36
C ARG A 81 -14.42 -15.89 -4.55
N GLU A 82 -14.25 -17.20 -4.69
CA GLU A 82 -15.38 -18.13 -4.81
C GLU A 82 -16.14 -18.24 -3.48
N LYS A 83 -15.44 -18.30 -2.34
CA LYS A 83 -16.07 -18.28 -1.00
C LYS A 83 -16.90 -17.00 -0.79
N ILE A 84 -16.38 -15.84 -1.17
CA ILE A 84 -17.08 -14.55 -1.09
C ILE A 84 -18.33 -14.55 -1.98
N LYS A 85 -18.24 -15.11 -3.18
CA LYS A 85 -19.37 -15.23 -4.09
C LYS A 85 -20.48 -16.11 -3.49
N ARG A 86 -20.13 -17.24 -2.87
CA ARG A 86 -21.06 -18.11 -2.12
C ARG A 86 -21.70 -17.40 -0.94
N LEU A 87 -20.89 -16.73 -0.11
CA LEU A 87 -21.36 -15.96 1.04
C LEU A 87 -22.39 -14.88 0.66
N ARG A 88 -22.18 -14.24 -0.50
CA ARG A 88 -23.14 -13.27 -1.06
C ARG A 88 -24.44 -13.95 -1.54
N GLN A 89 -24.40 -15.19 -2.00
CA GLN A 89 -25.60 -15.93 -2.40
C GLN A 89 -26.43 -16.38 -1.20
N SER A 90 -25.83 -16.57 -0.01
CA SER A 90 -26.52 -16.96 1.22
C SER A 90 -27.66 -16.02 1.61
N TYR A 91 -27.61 -14.75 1.19
CA TYR A 91 -28.68 -13.77 1.40
C TYR A 91 -30.07 -14.22 0.97
N LYS A 92 -30.17 -15.07 -0.07
CA LYS A 92 -31.46 -15.58 -0.57
C LYS A 92 -32.24 -16.37 0.48
N ASN A 93 -31.57 -16.87 1.51
CA ASN A 93 -32.16 -17.70 2.56
C ASN A 93 -32.50 -16.92 3.84
N VAL A 94 -32.28 -15.60 3.86
CA VAL A 94 -32.52 -14.77 5.04
C VAL A 94 -34.02 -14.51 5.23
N ARG A 95 -34.52 -14.71 6.46
CA ARG A 95 -35.93 -14.50 6.80
C ARG A 95 -36.20 -13.35 7.79
N THR A 96 -35.18 -12.86 8.48
CA THR A 96 -35.34 -11.80 9.48
C THR A 96 -34.45 -10.61 9.19
N LEU A 97 -34.89 -9.41 9.58
CA LEU A 97 -34.09 -8.17 9.46
C LEU A 97 -32.81 -8.24 10.31
N LYS A 98 -32.89 -8.89 11.47
CA LYS A 98 -31.74 -9.05 12.39
C LYS A 98 -30.64 -9.88 11.73
N ASP A 99 -31.00 -10.94 11.01
CA ASP A 99 -30.02 -11.80 10.34
C ASP A 99 -29.56 -11.18 9.02
N ALA A 100 -30.44 -10.47 8.31
CA ALA A 100 -30.07 -9.69 7.13
C ALA A 100 -28.96 -8.69 7.42
N ARG A 101 -29.09 -7.95 8.54
CA ARG A 101 -28.07 -6.99 8.97
C ARG A 101 -26.76 -7.67 9.34
N LEU A 102 -26.82 -8.76 10.10
CA LEU A 102 -25.63 -9.52 10.50
C LEU A 102 -24.85 -10.04 9.28
N ILE A 103 -25.55 -10.68 8.35
CA ILE A 103 -24.94 -11.26 7.15
C ILE A 103 -24.41 -10.15 6.22
N TYR A 104 -25.08 -9.00 6.18
CA TYR A 104 -24.58 -7.83 5.48
C TYR A 104 -23.29 -7.29 6.05
N ASP A 105 -23.21 -7.14 7.36
CA ASP A 105 -21.99 -6.67 7.99
C ASP A 105 -20.83 -7.64 7.73
N ILE A 106 -21.07 -8.95 7.84
CA ILE A 106 -20.04 -9.97 7.56
C ILE A 106 -19.62 -9.92 6.08
N ASN A 107 -20.56 -9.90 5.13
CA ASN A 107 -20.26 -9.80 3.69
C ASN A 107 -19.43 -8.55 3.36
N ARG A 108 -19.83 -7.41 3.93
CA ARG A 108 -19.12 -6.15 3.75
C ARG A 108 -17.70 -6.23 4.30
N LEU A 109 -17.52 -6.70 5.54
CA LEU A 109 -16.21 -6.81 6.18
C LEU A 109 -15.29 -7.76 5.41
N VAL A 110 -15.80 -8.95 5.04
CA VAL A 110 -15.06 -9.93 4.23
C VAL A 110 -14.60 -9.33 2.91
N ARG A 111 -15.49 -8.61 2.20
CA ARG A 111 -15.15 -7.96 0.93
C ARG A 111 -14.10 -6.87 1.12
N THR A 112 -14.20 -6.07 2.18
CA THR A 112 -13.20 -5.05 2.49
C THR A 112 -11.84 -5.70 2.76
N VAL A 113 -11.78 -6.76 3.59
CA VAL A 113 -10.53 -7.49 3.85
C VAL A 113 -9.93 -8.01 2.55
N TYR A 114 -10.74 -8.63 1.70
CA TYR A 114 -10.33 -9.11 0.38
C TYR A 114 -9.71 -8.00 -0.48
N GLN A 115 -10.40 -6.87 -0.61
CA GLN A 115 -9.97 -5.75 -1.43
C GLN A 115 -8.69 -5.10 -0.90
N THR A 116 -8.56 -4.97 0.43
CA THR A 116 -7.35 -4.46 1.07
C THR A 116 -6.14 -5.34 0.75
N VAL A 117 -6.27 -6.67 0.83
CA VAL A 117 -5.17 -7.59 0.51
C VAL A 117 -4.93 -7.72 -1.00
N GLU A 118 -5.96 -7.59 -1.84
CA GLU A 118 -5.79 -7.53 -3.29
C GLU A 118 -4.96 -6.32 -3.71
N ASN A 119 -5.11 -5.19 -3.01
CA ASN A 119 -4.35 -3.96 -3.24
C ASN A 119 -2.94 -4.00 -2.64
N ASP A 120 -2.79 -4.55 -1.43
CA ASP A 120 -1.50 -4.75 -0.77
C ASP A 120 -1.32 -6.22 -0.30
N PRO A 121 -0.73 -7.08 -1.15
CA PRO A 121 -0.53 -8.49 -0.85
C PRO A 121 0.32 -8.77 0.40
N LYS A 122 1.14 -7.82 0.88
CA LYS A 122 1.92 -8.02 2.12
C LYS A 122 1.02 -8.24 3.33
N LEU A 123 -0.13 -7.58 3.35
CA LEU A 123 -1.06 -7.64 4.48
C LEU A 123 -1.65 -9.04 4.68
N PHE A 124 -1.60 -9.90 3.65
CA PHE A 124 -2.02 -11.29 3.75
C PHE A 124 -1.36 -12.01 4.93
N PHE A 125 -0.05 -11.83 5.12
CA PHE A 125 0.71 -12.53 6.16
C PHE A 125 0.28 -12.13 7.58
N ASN A 126 -0.24 -10.91 7.76
CA ASN A 126 -0.76 -10.45 9.05
C ASN A 126 -2.11 -11.10 9.41
N ILE A 127 -2.85 -11.58 8.41
CA ILE A 127 -4.20 -12.11 8.57
C ILE A 127 -4.39 -13.46 7.88
N GLN A 128 -3.33 -14.27 7.77
CA GLN A 128 -3.36 -15.54 7.05
C GLN A 128 -4.48 -16.48 7.54
N GLN A 129 -4.75 -16.49 8.84
CA GLN A 129 -5.84 -17.25 9.44
C GLN A 129 -7.23 -16.86 8.88
N PHE A 130 -7.41 -15.61 8.46
CA PHE A 130 -8.66 -15.19 7.82
C PHE A 130 -8.94 -15.99 6.55
N PHE A 131 -7.95 -16.09 5.66
CA PHE A 131 -8.10 -16.78 4.38
C PHE A 131 -8.18 -18.30 4.54
N HIS A 132 -7.44 -18.86 5.50
CA HIS A 132 -7.36 -20.31 5.69
C HIS A 132 -8.52 -20.90 6.50
N SER A 133 -9.15 -20.12 7.40
CA SER A 133 -10.14 -20.67 8.34
C SER A 133 -11.35 -19.77 8.54
N ASN A 134 -11.17 -18.49 8.88
CA ASN A 134 -12.31 -17.66 9.30
C ASN A 134 -13.31 -17.42 8.15
N LEU A 135 -12.83 -17.21 6.92
CA LEU A 135 -13.68 -17.01 5.76
C LEU A 135 -14.51 -18.27 5.46
N ASP A 136 -13.88 -19.44 5.47
CA ASP A 136 -14.54 -20.71 5.18
C ASP A 136 -15.59 -21.04 6.26
N SER A 137 -15.19 -20.89 7.52
CA SER A 137 -16.09 -21.04 8.67
C SER A 137 -17.29 -20.10 8.58
N ALA A 138 -17.09 -18.84 8.16
CA ALA A 138 -18.17 -17.88 7.99
C ALA A 138 -19.16 -18.33 6.91
N VAL A 139 -18.66 -18.75 5.75
CA VAL A 139 -19.49 -19.20 4.64
C VAL A 139 -20.30 -20.41 5.04
N ASN A 140 -19.65 -21.47 5.53
CA ASN A 140 -20.31 -22.73 5.85
C ASN A 140 -21.30 -22.57 7.02
N THR A 141 -20.93 -21.83 8.06
CA THR A 141 -21.80 -21.61 9.23
C THR A 141 -23.02 -20.77 8.85
N ILE A 142 -22.86 -19.72 8.04
CA ILE A 142 -23.99 -18.89 7.59
C ILE A 142 -24.92 -19.68 6.69
N GLU A 143 -24.40 -20.45 5.74
CA GLU A 143 -25.20 -21.30 4.86
C GLU A 143 -26.04 -22.30 5.67
N GLN A 144 -25.40 -23.03 6.60
CA GLN A 144 -26.08 -24.02 7.43
C GLN A 144 -27.09 -23.37 8.39
N TYR A 145 -26.70 -22.28 9.05
CA TYR A 145 -27.57 -21.51 9.94
C TYR A 145 -28.85 -21.06 9.22
N LEU A 146 -28.70 -20.41 8.05
CA LEU A 146 -29.85 -19.90 7.31
C LEU A 146 -30.75 -21.02 6.78
N PHE A 147 -30.15 -22.12 6.31
CA PHE A 147 -30.87 -23.29 5.88
C PHE A 147 -31.74 -23.87 7.00
N LEU A 148 -31.14 -24.16 8.16
CA LEU A 148 -31.84 -24.73 9.31
C LEU A 148 -32.86 -23.76 9.90
N TYR A 149 -32.54 -22.46 9.95
CA TYR A 149 -33.47 -21.44 10.42
C TYR A 149 -34.76 -21.42 9.59
N LYS A 150 -34.66 -21.67 8.28
CA LYS A 150 -35.79 -21.74 7.34
C LYS A 150 -36.70 -22.95 7.56
N MET A 151 -36.21 -24.04 8.14
CA MET A 151 -36.99 -25.30 8.25
C MET A 151 -38.15 -25.20 9.24
N PRO A 152 -39.34 -25.74 8.96
CA PRO A 152 -40.44 -25.79 9.93
C PRO A 152 -40.18 -26.82 11.05
N GLY A 153 -41.03 -26.85 12.07
CA GLY A 153 -41.06 -27.98 13.03
C GLY A 153 -39.94 -28.03 14.09
N LYS A 154 -39.17 -26.96 14.29
CA LYS A 154 -38.00 -26.96 15.19
C LYS A 154 -38.34 -27.13 16.67
N THR A 155 -37.63 -28.02 17.35
CA THR A 155 -37.72 -28.26 18.80
C THR A 155 -37.16 -27.07 19.61
N LYS A 156 -37.38 -27.07 20.93
CA LYS A 156 -36.82 -26.03 21.82
C LYS A 156 -35.29 -26.04 21.80
N GLU A 157 -34.68 -27.22 21.83
CA GLU A 157 -33.22 -27.39 21.80
C GLU A 157 -32.61 -26.91 20.48
N GLU A 158 -33.25 -27.20 19.34
CA GLU A 158 -32.79 -26.71 18.03
C GLU A 158 -32.84 -25.18 17.93
N LYS A 159 -33.87 -24.55 18.53
CA LYS A 159 -33.94 -23.08 18.61
C LYS A 159 -32.80 -22.51 19.45
N VAL A 160 -32.42 -23.17 20.55
CA VAL A 160 -31.27 -22.78 21.38
C VAL A 160 -29.97 -22.90 20.58
N LYS A 161 -29.74 -24.03 19.89
CA LYS A 161 -28.56 -24.21 19.03
C LYS A 161 -28.44 -23.16 17.93
N LEU A 162 -29.56 -22.79 17.29
CA LEU A 162 -29.59 -21.71 16.31
C LEU A 162 -29.27 -20.34 16.94
N HIS A 163 -29.70 -20.10 18.18
CA HIS A 163 -29.35 -18.88 18.90
C HIS A 163 -27.86 -18.82 19.23
N GLU A 164 -27.29 -19.90 19.74
CA GLU A 164 -25.84 -20.03 20.00
C GLU A 164 -25.03 -19.83 18.72
N THR A 165 -25.43 -20.48 17.62
CA THR A 165 -24.80 -20.30 16.30
C THR A 165 -24.81 -18.82 15.88
N ARG A 166 -25.92 -18.11 16.12
CA ARG A 166 -26.01 -16.67 15.83
C ARG A 166 -25.03 -15.85 16.69
N ILE A 167 -24.79 -16.24 17.94
CA ILE A 167 -23.77 -15.61 18.80
C ILE A 167 -22.36 -15.88 18.23
N SER A 168 -22.06 -17.11 17.84
CA SER A 168 -20.78 -17.44 17.20
C SER A 168 -20.54 -16.67 15.90
N LEU A 169 -21.59 -16.43 15.10
CA LEU A 169 -21.49 -15.56 13.91
C LEU A 169 -21.18 -14.10 14.27
N LEU A 170 -21.69 -13.59 15.40
CA LEU A 170 -21.35 -12.25 15.89
C LEU A 170 -19.89 -12.17 16.36
N GLU A 171 -19.38 -13.23 16.98
CA GLU A 171 -17.96 -13.33 17.34
C GLU A 171 -17.08 -13.38 16.10
N LEU A 172 -17.44 -14.20 15.12
CA LEU A 172 -16.72 -14.28 13.86
C LEU A 172 -16.69 -12.93 13.13
N LYS A 173 -17.80 -12.19 13.14
CA LYS A 173 -17.84 -10.80 12.66
C LYS A 173 -16.80 -9.92 13.36
N ARG A 174 -16.70 -10.00 14.70
CA ARG A 174 -15.71 -9.23 15.48
C ARG A 174 -14.28 -9.65 15.14
N THR A 175 -14.02 -10.93 14.95
CA THR A 175 -12.70 -11.44 14.51
C THR A 175 -12.32 -10.88 13.15
N ILE A 176 -13.24 -10.87 12.18
CA ILE A 176 -12.98 -10.29 10.84
C ILE A 176 -12.74 -8.77 10.95
N GLN A 177 -13.49 -8.07 11.80
CA GLN A 177 -13.28 -6.66 12.05
C GLN A 177 -11.91 -6.37 12.70
N SER A 178 -11.46 -7.23 13.62
CA SER A 178 -10.12 -7.17 14.22
C SER A 178 -9.03 -7.35 13.16
N ASN A 179 -9.18 -8.34 12.29
CA ASN A 179 -8.26 -8.56 11.16
C ASN A 179 -8.20 -7.34 10.22
N LEU A 180 -9.33 -6.69 9.95
CA LEU A 180 -9.33 -5.45 9.17
C LEU A 180 -8.62 -4.31 9.91
N SER A 181 -8.84 -4.21 11.23
CA SER A 181 -8.23 -3.17 12.05
C SER A 181 -6.71 -3.34 12.17
N SER A 182 -6.23 -4.58 12.28
CA SER A 182 -4.80 -4.88 12.37
C SER A 182 -4.07 -4.51 11.08
N MET A 183 -4.68 -4.74 9.91
CA MET A 183 -4.12 -4.32 8.61
C MET A 183 -4.01 -2.80 8.47
N ASN A 184 -4.96 -2.05 9.03
CA ASN A 184 -4.99 -0.59 8.89
C ASN A 184 -4.12 0.15 9.94
N ARG A 185 -3.58 -0.55 10.95
CA ARG A 185 -2.88 0.05 12.09
C ARG A 185 -1.70 0.92 11.67
N ASN A 186 -0.92 0.48 10.70
CA ASN A 186 0.24 1.22 10.19
C ASN A 186 -0.18 2.55 9.52
N GLY A 187 -1.31 2.55 8.81
CA GLY A 187 -1.87 3.77 8.22
C GLY A 187 -2.26 4.80 9.27
N TYR A 188 -2.90 4.36 10.36
CA TYR A 188 -3.25 5.25 11.47
C TYR A 188 -2.03 5.82 12.19
N GLN A 189 -0.98 5.01 12.41
CA GLN A 189 0.28 5.49 13.00
C GLN A 189 0.94 6.55 12.12
N ALA A 190 0.96 6.36 10.80
CA ALA A 190 1.49 7.35 9.88
C ALA A 190 0.71 8.67 9.93
N LEU A 191 -0.63 8.62 9.98
CA LEU A 191 -1.48 9.81 10.13
C LEU A 191 -1.23 10.54 11.45
N GLU A 192 -0.97 9.82 12.54
CA GLU A 192 -0.68 10.40 13.85
C GLU A 192 0.67 11.15 13.84
N VAL A 193 1.70 10.54 13.26
CA VAL A 193 3.01 11.17 13.06
C VAL A 193 2.88 12.44 12.20
N GLU A 194 2.13 12.38 11.09
CA GLU A 194 1.89 13.53 10.22
C GLU A 194 1.16 14.66 10.96
N LYS A 195 0.14 14.32 11.75
CA LYS A 195 -0.58 15.27 12.59
C LYS A 195 0.35 15.95 13.60
N ASP A 196 1.25 15.21 14.23
CA ASP A 196 2.20 15.76 15.19
C ASP A 196 3.28 16.61 14.51
N PHE A 197 3.73 16.22 13.31
CA PHE A 197 4.61 17.03 12.47
C PHE A 197 3.95 18.37 12.08
N ILE A 198 2.70 18.37 11.64
CA ILE A 198 1.92 19.57 11.33
C ILE A 198 1.81 20.47 12.57
N LYS A 199 1.52 19.92 13.76
CA LYS A 199 1.48 20.69 15.01
C LYS A 199 2.84 21.31 15.35
N LEU A 200 3.94 20.57 15.20
CA LEU A 200 5.29 21.05 15.45
C LEU A 200 5.67 22.20 14.51
N ASN A 201 5.35 22.06 13.21
CA ASN A 201 5.58 23.13 12.23
C ASN A 201 4.72 24.36 12.52
N ARG A 202 3.46 24.18 12.91
CA ARG A 202 2.60 25.29 13.34
C ARG A 202 3.21 26.01 14.55
N LYS A 203 3.67 25.28 15.56
CA LYS A 203 4.35 25.84 16.75
C LYS A 203 5.64 26.58 16.36
N ARG A 204 6.47 26.01 15.49
CA ARG A 204 7.70 26.64 14.99
C ARG A 204 7.41 27.91 14.20
N SER A 205 6.44 27.88 13.28
CA SER A 205 6.01 29.05 12.51
C SER A 205 5.46 30.18 13.40
N THR A 206 4.72 29.85 14.47
CA THR A 206 4.28 30.86 15.45
C THR A 206 5.43 31.37 16.33
N SER A 207 6.49 30.59 16.53
CA SER A 207 7.65 30.94 17.36
C SER A 207 8.72 31.73 16.59
N THR A 208 8.79 31.61 15.25
CA THR A 208 9.71 32.39 14.40
C THR A 208 9.27 33.84 14.16
N MET A 209 8.15 34.29 14.74
CA MET A 209 7.71 35.68 14.77
C MET A 209 7.94 36.34 16.15
N LYS A 210 9.10 36.12 16.76
CA LYS A 210 9.63 36.98 17.84
C LYS A 210 11.15 37.09 17.71
N LEU A 211 11.62 37.67 16.61
CA LEU A 211 12.93 38.32 16.60
C LEU A 211 12.77 39.61 17.40
N ASP A 212 12.97 39.52 18.71
CA ASP A 212 13.00 40.68 19.59
C ASP A 212 14.29 41.46 19.32
N ASN A 213 14.20 42.48 18.47
CA ASN A 213 15.32 43.34 18.13
C ASN A 213 15.58 44.30 19.30
N THR A 214 16.14 43.78 20.40
CA THR A 214 16.50 44.54 21.61
C THR A 214 17.90 45.14 21.56
N LEU A 215 18.63 44.96 20.45
CA LEU A 215 19.97 45.55 20.26
C LEU A 215 19.98 47.07 20.09
N ASP A 216 18.85 47.70 19.74
CA ASP A 216 18.77 49.18 19.63
C ASP A 216 18.54 49.92 20.96
N LYS A 217 18.33 49.20 22.08
CA LYS A 217 18.01 49.82 23.39
C LYS A 217 19.12 49.75 24.43
N GLN A 218 20.27 49.16 24.14
CA GLN A 218 21.46 49.35 24.97
C GLN A 218 22.28 50.53 24.45
N LYS A 219 21.89 51.75 24.86
CA LYS A 219 22.83 52.88 24.87
C LYS A 219 23.96 52.53 25.84
N VAL A 220 25.09 52.09 25.30
CA VAL A 220 26.33 51.85 26.05
C VAL A 220 26.75 53.16 26.71
N LYS A 221 26.61 53.25 28.03
CA LYS A 221 27.21 54.34 28.82
C LYS A 221 28.71 54.11 28.89
N LEU A 222 29.46 54.75 28.01
CA LEU A 222 30.92 54.78 28.07
C LEU A 222 31.34 55.60 29.32
N LYS A 223 31.80 54.89 30.36
CA LYS A 223 32.54 55.53 31.46
C LYS A 223 33.88 56.01 30.91
N LYS A 224 34.09 57.33 30.93
CA LYS A 224 35.37 57.97 30.62
C LYS A 224 36.41 57.50 31.65
N LYS A 225 37.30 56.60 31.24
CA LYS A 225 38.45 56.15 32.06
C LYS A 225 39.60 57.13 31.85
N GLU A 226 40.24 57.51 32.95
CA GLU A 226 41.43 58.38 33.00
C GLU A 226 42.55 57.89 32.09
N LYS A 227 43.32 58.86 31.58
CA LYS A 227 44.50 58.65 30.76
C LYS A 227 45.63 58.12 31.65
N GLU A 228 46.13 56.93 31.35
CA GLU A 228 47.46 56.47 31.78
C GLU A 228 48.43 56.47 30.59
N PRO A 229 49.72 56.74 30.82
CA PRO A 229 50.65 57.21 29.79
C PRO A 229 51.08 56.13 28.80
N VAL A 230 51.25 56.55 27.54
CA VAL A 230 51.75 55.74 26.43
C VAL A 230 53.26 55.56 26.59
N TYR A 231 53.72 54.32 26.83
CA TYR A 231 55.12 53.95 26.58
C TYR A 231 55.29 53.61 25.10
N GLN A 232 56.06 54.43 24.39
CA GLN A 232 56.53 54.12 23.03
C GLN A 232 57.68 53.12 23.13
N ASN A 233 57.44 51.87 22.72
CA ASN A 233 58.54 50.99 22.31
C ASN A 233 58.77 51.19 20.81
N ARG A 234 59.93 51.79 20.50
CA ARG A 234 60.53 51.90 19.18
C ARG A 234 61.40 50.67 18.95
N GLY A 235 61.07 49.94 17.90
CA GLY A 235 61.80 48.81 17.31
C GLY A 235 60.84 48.18 16.31
N GLU A 236 61.14 47.94 15.05
CA GLU A 236 62.40 47.71 14.34
C GLU A 236 62.11 48.11 12.88
N ASP A 237 63.02 48.86 12.25
CA ASP A 237 63.93 48.36 11.21
C ASP A 237 63.32 48.45 9.82
N ASP A 238 63.73 49.48 9.09
CA ASP A 238 63.95 49.42 7.65
C ASP A 238 64.86 50.59 7.29
N GLU A 239 66.14 50.31 7.11
CA GLU A 239 67.03 50.96 6.13
C GLU A 239 68.48 50.45 6.33
N ARG A 240 68.87 49.46 5.52
CA ARG A 240 70.26 49.32 5.10
C ARG A 240 70.33 49.55 3.59
N GLY A 241 70.84 50.71 3.21
CA GLY A 241 71.42 50.94 1.90
C GLY A 241 72.91 50.59 1.92
N LYS A 242 73.32 49.71 1.00
CA LYS A 242 74.51 49.76 0.12
C LYS A 242 74.78 48.38 -0.48
#